data_AF-A0A5B7TX65-F1
#
_entry.id   AF-A0A5B7TX65-F1
#
_cell.length_a   1.000
_cell.length_b   1.000
_cell.length_c   1.000
_cell.angle_alpha   90.00
_cell.angle_beta   90.00
_cell.angle_gamma   90.00
#
_symmetry.space_group_name_H-M   'P 1'
#
loop_
_entity.id
_entity.type
_entity.pdbx_description
1 polymer ?
#
loop_
_entity_poly.entity_id
_entity_poly.type
_entity_poly.pdbx_seq_one_letter_code
_entity_poly.pdbx_strand_id
1 'polypeptide(L)'
;MPKKKLEHIKKSGFKTPQAYFDTVEDAVFAKMTSETFPIKEGFESPDGYFDSIEENVLQKLQLDNKKKESGYKIPKNYLDSIEDNVLEKIKSKKSKSKVIDFKTIFLKRLIPLAAAASLLLFIFINYNNSTSDTSLDQLASADIEEWIDNDLIAFDTYEITDVFEDIELESQPIFEDDEIIEFLNGTDIENLILEN
;
A
#
# COMPACT_ATOMS: atom_id res chain seq x y z
N MET A 1 24.74 -12.11 30.32
CA MET A 1 24.65 -10.78 29.66
C MET A 1 23.24 -10.63 29.08
N PRO A 2 22.47 -9.58 29.45
CA PRO A 2 21.11 -9.39 28.96
C PRO A 2 21.13 -8.84 27.52
N LYS A 3 20.27 -9.38 26.65
CA LYS A 3 20.14 -8.94 25.25
C LYS A 3 19.33 -7.65 25.21
N LYS A 4 19.96 -6.54 24.81
CA LYS A 4 19.30 -5.24 24.63
C LYS A 4 18.47 -5.28 23.33
N LYS A 5 17.17 -5.01 23.41
CA LYS A 5 16.23 -5.00 22.28
C LYS A 5 16.52 -3.75 21.43
N LEU A 6 16.78 -3.92 20.13
CA LEU A 6 17.02 -2.81 19.20
C LEU A 6 15.67 -2.23 18.79
N GLU A 7 15.42 -0.96 19.11
CA GLU A 7 14.22 -0.24 18.67
C GLU A 7 14.36 0.21 17.20
N HIS A 8 13.23 0.23 16.50
CA HIS A 8 13.15 0.54 15.07
C HIS A 8 13.65 1.96 14.77
N ILE A 9 14.74 2.07 14.02
CA ILE A 9 15.26 3.34 13.50
C ILE A 9 14.32 3.82 12.38
N LYS A 10 13.42 4.75 12.69
CA LYS A 10 12.42 5.28 11.73
C LYS A 10 12.97 6.36 10.78
N LYS A 11 14.27 6.69 10.84
CA LYS A 11 14.89 7.70 9.97
C LYS A 11 16.19 7.16 9.40
N SER A 12 16.32 7.22 8.07
CA SER A 12 17.54 6.91 7.34
C SER A 12 18.71 7.75 7.89
N GLY A 13 19.86 7.12 8.11
CA GLY A 13 21.09 7.82 8.53
C GLY A 13 21.69 8.70 7.42
N PHE A 14 21.12 8.67 6.22
CA PHE A 14 21.56 9.48 5.09
C PHE A 14 20.71 10.76 5.02
N LYS A 15 21.38 11.91 5.16
CA LYS A 15 20.81 13.23 4.89
C LYS A 15 21.48 13.79 3.64
N THR A 16 20.70 14.26 2.68
CA THR A 16 21.22 15.00 1.54
C THR A 16 21.61 16.42 1.96
N PRO A 17 22.63 17.03 1.32
CA PRO A 17 22.96 18.43 1.53
C PRO A 17 21.75 19.35 1.27
N GLN A 18 21.73 20.49 1.95
CA GLN A 18 20.69 21.50 1.75
C GLN A 18 20.73 22.02 0.31
N ALA A 19 19.56 22.14 -0.33
CA ALA A 19 19.39 22.55 -1.72
C ALA A 19 20.02 21.62 -2.78
N TYR A 20 20.34 20.36 -2.44
CA TYR A 20 20.84 19.38 -3.41
C TYR A 20 19.87 19.21 -4.58
N PHE A 21 18.59 18.96 -4.31
CA PHE A 21 17.60 18.73 -5.37
C PHE A 21 17.20 20.00 -6.13
N ASP A 22 17.36 21.17 -5.51
CA ASP A 22 17.00 22.45 -6.13
C ASP A 22 18.07 22.93 -7.12
N THR A 23 19.33 22.53 -6.93
CA THR A 23 20.46 23.04 -7.73
C THR A 23 21.03 22.04 -8.72
N VAL A 24 20.70 20.74 -8.58
CA VAL A 24 21.23 19.70 -9.49
C VAL A 24 20.77 19.88 -10.91
N GLU A 25 19.54 20.34 -11.13
CA GLU A 25 19.00 20.58 -12.48
C GLU A 25 19.79 21.69 -13.17
N ASP A 26 19.88 22.86 -12.53
CA ASP A 26 20.63 24.00 -13.04
C ASP A 26 22.11 23.67 -13.25
N ALA A 27 22.73 22.92 -12.34
CA ALA A 27 24.12 22.50 -12.46
C ALA A 27 24.34 21.56 -13.65
N VAL A 28 23.40 20.64 -13.91
CA VAL A 28 23.45 19.73 -15.05
C VAL A 28 23.25 20.49 -16.36
N PHE A 29 22.29 21.40 -16.43
CA PHE A 29 22.06 22.23 -17.62
C PHE A 29 23.20 23.21 -17.89
N ALA A 30 23.75 23.83 -16.84
CA ALA A 30 24.93 24.68 -16.95
C ALA A 30 26.14 23.87 -17.47
N LYS A 31 26.31 22.61 -17.04
CA LYS A 31 27.40 21.75 -17.53
C LYS A 31 27.18 21.29 -18.98
N MET A 32 25.96 20.98 -19.36
CA MET A 32 25.62 20.63 -20.76
C MET A 32 25.80 21.80 -21.72
N THR A 33 25.61 23.04 -21.26
CA THR A 33 25.72 24.24 -22.10
C THR A 33 27.11 24.89 -22.09
N SER A 34 27.90 24.70 -21.02
CA SER A 34 29.23 25.31 -20.88
C SER A 34 30.36 24.49 -21.49
N GLU A 35 30.22 23.16 -21.59
CA GLU A 35 31.25 22.29 -22.18
C GLU A 35 30.75 21.77 -23.53
N THR A 36 31.42 22.14 -24.62
CA THR A 36 31.51 21.20 -25.75
C THR A 36 32.20 19.97 -25.17
N PHE A 37 31.44 18.89 -24.94
CA PHE A 37 31.99 17.64 -24.42
C PHE A 37 33.24 17.32 -25.22
N PRO A 38 34.43 17.27 -24.60
CA PRO A 38 35.60 16.86 -25.34
C PRO A 38 35.30 15.44 -25.79
N ILE A 39 35.21 15.23 -27.10
CA ILE A 39 35.25 13.89 -27.71
C ILE A 39 36.68 13.40 -27.53
N LYS A 40 37.10 13.21 -26.28
CA LYS A 40 38.28 12.41 -25.96
C LYS A 40 37.81 11.00 -26.22
N GLU A 41 38.15 10.53 -27.42
CA GLU A 41 38.34 9.14 -27.80
C GLU A 41 37.33 8.21 -27.13
N GLY A 42 36.25 7.89 -27.85
CA GLY A 42 35.36 6.81 -27.44
C GLY A 42 36.16 5.56 -27.12
N PHE A 43 35.59 4.62 -26.37
CA PHE A 43 36.25 3.36 -26.08
C PHE A 43 36.60 2.63 -27.38
N GLU A 44 37.85 2.76 -27.81
CA GLU A 44 38.40 1.99 -28.92
C GLU A 44 38.85 0.65 -28.36
N SER A 45 38.43 -0.42 -29.02
CA SER A 45 38.96 -1.75 -28.69
C SER A 45 40.47 -1.75 -28.95
N PRO A 46 41.28 -2.42 -28.10
CA PRO A 46 42.70 -2.58 -28.35
C PRO A 46 42.98 -3.12 -29.75
N ASP A 47 44.08 -2.69 -30.36
CA ASP A 47 44.53 -3.19 -31.65
C ASP A 47 44.59 -4.73 -31.64
N GLY A 48 43.94 -5.35 -32.62
CA GLY A 48 43.90 -6.82 -32.78
C GLY A 48 42.98 -7.57 -31.81
N TYR A 49 42.15 -6.88 -31.01
CA TYR A 49 41.16 -7.52 -30.13
C TYR A 49 40.27 -8.50 -30.91
N PHE A 50 39.70 -8.06 -32.02
CA PHE A 50 38.79 -8.89 -32.82
C PHE A 50 39.50 -9.97 -33.63
N ASP A 51 40.78 -9.77 -33.98
CA ASP A 51 41.56 -10.76 -34.73
C ASP A 51 41.82 -12.04 -33.92
N SER A 52 41.93 -11.91 -32.59
CA SER A 52 42.21 -13.04 -31.69
C SER A 52 40.97 -13.65 -31.02
N ILE A 53 39.80 -12.99 -31.12
CA ILE A 53 38.57 -13.44 -30.44
C ILE A 53 38.16 -14.84 -30.93
N GLU A 54 38.16 -15.07 -32.24
CA GLU A 54 37.71 -16.34 -32.80
C GLU A 54 38.58 -17.50 -32.29
N GLU A 55 39.90 -17.36 -32.37
CA GLU A 55 40.84 -18.38 -31.94
C GLU A 55 40.78 -18.61 -30.41
N ASN A 56 40.67 -17.55 -29.61
CA ASN A 56 40.53 -17.64 -28.16
C ASN A 56 39.23 -18.36 -27.75
N VAL A 57 38.12 -18.08 -28.43
CA VAL A 57 36.84 -18.76 -28.18
C VAL A 57 36.94 -20.23 -28.58
N LEU A 58 37.52 -20.55 -29.74
CA LEU A 58 37.70 -21.92 -30.21
C LEU A 58 38.58 -22.73 -29.25
N GLN A 59 39.70 -22.18 -28.81
CA GLN A 59 40.58 -22.82 -27.84
C GLN A 59 39.87 -23.09 -26.51
N LYS A 60 39.06 -22.14 -26.01
CA LYS A 60 38.31 -22.33 -24.77
C LYS A 60 37.28 -23.45 -24.88
N LEU A 61 36.54 -23.51 -25.98
CA LEU A 61 35.59 -24.58 -26.26
C LEU A 61 36.27 -25.96 -26.37
N GLN A 62 37.45 -26.03 -26.98
CA GLN A 62 38.22 -27.27 -27.07
C GLN A 62 38.78 -27.72 -25.71
N LEU A 63 39.17 -26.79 -24.84
CA LEU A 63 39.59 -27.08 -23.46
C LEU A 63 38.42 -27.60 -22.62
N ASP A 64 37.21 -27.03 -22.79
CA ASP A 64 36.01 -27.47 -22.08
C ASP A 64 35.54 -28.86 -22.52
N ASN A 65 35.76 -29.24 -23.78
CA ASN A 65 35.51 -30.60 -24.28
C ASN A 65 36.39 -31.69 -23.64
N LYS A 66 37.50 -31.33 -22.97
CA LYS A 66 38.29 -32.27 -22.16
C LYS A 66 37.70 -32.51 -20.77
N LYS A 67 36.83 -31.62 -20.29
CA LYS A 67 36.04 -31.78 -19.05
C LYS A 67 34.65 -32.33 -19.38
N LYS A 68 34.59 -33.56 -19.92
CA LYS A 68 33.31 -34.26 -20.20
C LYS A 68 32.54 -34.68 -18.94
N GLU A 69 33.06 -34.38 -17.76
CA GLU A 69 32.32 -34.55 -16.53
C GLU A 69 31.67 -33.21 -16.20
N SER A 70 30.38 -33.07 -16.52
CA SER A 70 29.59 -31.99 -15.93
C SER A 70 29.81 -32.05 -14.41
N GLY A 71 30.10 -30.92 -13.77
CA GLY A 71 30.39 -30.86 -12.33
C GLY A 71 29.23 -31.33 -11.44
N TYR A 72 28.09 -31.69 -12.05
CA TYR A 72 26.89 -32.16 -11.39
C TYR A 72 26.61 -33.60 -11.82
N LYS A 73 27.24 -34.54 -11.14
CA LYS A 73 26.86 -35.96 -11.21
C LYS A 73 25.69 -36.19 -10.25
N ILE A 74 24.57 -36.70 -10.76
CA ILE A 74 23.49 -37.16 -9.90
C ILE A 74 23.94 -38.38 -9.09
N PRO A 75 23.47 -38.56 -7.84
CA PRO A 75 23.76 -39.76 -7.06
C PRO A 75 23.34 -41.03 -7.79
N LYS A 76 24.07 -42.12 -7.55
CA LYS A 76 23.70 -43.45 -8.09
C LYS A 76 22.25 -43.77 -7.69
N ASN A 77 21.45 -44.21 -8.65
CA ASN A 77 20.06 -44.63 -8.48
C ASN A 77 19.10 -43.52 -7.98
N TYR A 78 19.45 -42.24 -8.18
CA TYR A 78 18.57 -41.11 -7.83
C TYR A 78 17.24 -41.18 -8.59
N LEU A 79 17.30 -41.40 -9.91
CA LEU A 79 16.10 -41.48 -10.76
C LEU A 79 15.32 -42.78 -10.54
N ASP A 80 15.98 -43.86 -10.12
CA ASP A 80 15.30 -45.13 -9.83
C ASP A 80 14.51 -45.08 -8.52
N SER A 81 14.97 -44.29 -7.55
CA SER A 81 14.37 -44.23 -6.20
C SER A 81 13.44 -43.03 -5.98
N ILE A 82 13.48 -42.02 -6.85
CA ILE A 82 12.72 -40.78 -6.63
C ILE A 82 11.20 -41.01 -6.67
N GLU A 83 10.73 -41.88 -7.56
CA GLU A 83 9.31 -42.22 -7.68
C GLU A 83 8.78 -42.85 -6.39
N ASP A 84 9.47 -43.88 -5.90
CA ASP A 84 9.10 -44.59 -4.67
C ASP A 84 9.13 -43.67 -3.45
N ASN A 85 10.19 -42.85 -3.32
CA ASN A 85 10.33 -41.88 -2.22
C ASN A 85 9.19 -40.85 -2.20
N VAL A 86 8.77 -40.36 -3.37
CA VAL A 86 7.66 -39.41 -3.49
C VAL A 86 6.34 -40.09 -3.12
N LEU A 87 6.08 -41.29 -3.62
CA LEU A 87 4.87 -42.06 -3.32
C LEU A 87 4.77 -42.42 -1.83
N GLU A 88 5.87 -42.80 -1.19
CA GLU A 88 5.92 -43.09 0.24
C GLU A 88 5.61 -41.83 1.06
N LYS A 89 6.18 -40.68 0.70
CA LYS A 89 5.96 -39.40 1.40
C LYS A 89 4.52 -38.90 1.25
N ILE A 90 3.87 -39.15 0.11
CA ILE A 90 2.46 -38.82 -0.11
C ILE A 90 1.55 -39.76 0.70
N LYS A 91 1.85 -41.06 0.75
CA LYS A 91 1.06 -42.05 1.49
C LYS A 91 1.20 -41.89 3.02
N SER A 92 2.40 -41.64 3.52
CA SER A 92 2.69 -41.45 4.95
C SER A 92 2.13 -40.14 5.51
N LYS A 93 1.91 -39.12 4.67
CA LYS A 93 1.24 -37.86 5.04
C LYS A 93 -0.28 -37.99 5.21
N LYS A 94 -0.85 -39.20 5.11
CA LYS A 94 -2.22 -39.49 5.61
C LYS A 94 -2.28 -39.58 7.14
N SER A 95 -1.43 -38.86 7.86
CA SER A 95 -1.69 -38.58 9.28
C SER A 95 -3.02 -37.84 9.33
N LYS A 96 -4.04 -38.48 9.93
CA LYS A 96 -5.39 -37.93 10.15
C LYS A 96 -5.22 -36.46 10.51
N SER A 97 -5.63 -35.56 9.62
CA SER A 97 -5.65 -34.14 9.95
C SER A 97 -6.45 -34.04 11.24
N LYS A 98 -5.88 -33.41 12.27
CA LYS A 98 -6.61 -33.13 13.51
C LYS A 98 -7.62 -32.03 13.20
N VAL A 99 -8.62 -32.37 12.40
CA VAL A 99 -9.79 -31.53 12.18
C VAL A 99 -10.55 -31.53 13.48
N ILE A 100 -10.62 -30.36 14.10
CA ILE A 100 -11.44 -30.13 15.27
C ILE A 100 -12.81 -29.76 14.73
N ASP A 101 -13.83 -30.58 15.02
CA ASP A 101 -15.20 -30.27 14.62
C ASP A 101 -15.68 -29.01 15.36
N PHE A 102 -15.67 -27.88 14.66
CA PHE A 102 -16.08 -26.57 15.19
C PHE A 102 -17.48 -26.61 15.81
N LYS A 103 -18.39 -27.45 15.29
CA LYS A 103 -19.75 -27.62 15.83
C LYS A 103 -19.75 -27.93 17.34
N THR A 104 -18.82 -28.77 17.80
CA THR A 104 -18.82 -29.22 19.22
C THR A 104 -18.30 -28.14 20.19
N ILE A 105 -17.37 -27.30 19.74
CA ILE A 105 -16.83 -26.20 20.54
C ILE A 105 -17.77 -24.99 20.56
N PHE A 106 -18.34 -24.63 19.42
CA PHE A 106 -19.29 -23.53 19.33
C PHE A 106 -20.57 -23.85 20.12
N LEU A 107 -21.12 -25.05 19.96
CA LEU A 107 -22.36 -25.44 20.63
C LEU A 107 -22.20 -25.54 22.16
N LYS A 108 -21.05 -26.06 22.65
CA LYS A 108 -20.85 -26.26 24.10
C LYS A 108 -20.30 -25.04 24.83
N ARG A 109 -19.51 -24.20 24.17
CA ARG A 109 -18.81 -23.08 24.83
C ARG A 109 -19.38 -21.71 24.48
N LEU A 110 -19.83 -21.50 23.24
CA LEU A 110 -20.28 -20.17 22.79
C LEU A 110 -21.77 -19.93 23.02
N ILE A 111 -22.62 -20.95 22.93
CA ILE A 111 -24.07 -20.78 23.23
C ILE A 111 -24.33 -20.29 24.65
N PRO A 112 -23.80 -20.91 25.73
CA PRO A 112 -24.09 -20.42 27.08
C PRO A 112 -23.47 -19.04 27.34
N LEU A 113 -22.31 -18.75 26.74
CA LEU A 113 -21.65 -17.45 26.87
C LEU A 113 -22.43 -16.34 26.17
N ALA A 114 -22.88 -16.60 24.94
CA ALA A 114 -23.71 -15.67 24.18
C ALA A 114 -25.06 -15.44 24.86
N ALA A 115 -25.72 -16.49 25.35
CA ALA A 115 -26.97 -16.36 26.09
C ALA A 115 -26.81 -15.52 27.37
N ALA A 116 -25.74 -15.74 28.15
CA ALA A 116 -25.45 -14.93 29.34
C ALA A 116 -25.14 -13.46 28.96
N ALA A 117 -24.33 -13.23 27.92
CA ALA A 117 -24.03 -11.89 27.44
C ALA A 117 -25.28 -11.17 26.91
N SER A 118 -26.16 -11.87 26.19
CA SER A 118 -27.44 -11.32 25.72
C SER A 118 -28.39 -10.99 26.87
N LEU A 119 -28.42 -11.80 27.93
CA LEU A 119 -29.19 -11.50 29.14
C LEU A 119 -28.63 -10.29 29.89
N LEU A 120 -27.32 -10.21 30.05
CA LEU A 120 -26.66 -9.05 30.66
C LEU A 120 -26.87 -7.78 29.83
N LEU A 121 -26.73 -7.87 28.51
CA LEU A 121 -26.97 -6.76 27.59
C LEU A 121 -28.44 -6.33 27.62
N PHE A 122 -29.38 -7.28 27.65
CA PHE A 122 -30.80 -6.98 27.77
C PHE A 122 -31.10 -6.26 29.08
N ILE A 123 -30.56 -6.73 30.21
CA ILE A 123 -30.70 -6.07 31.51
C ILE A 123 -30.05 -4.68 31.50
N PHE A 124 -28.86 -4.55 30.91
CA PHE A 124 -28.13 -3.29 30.80
C PHE A 124 -28.87 -2.25 29.97
N ILE A 125 -29.38 -2.64 28.79
CA ILE A 125 -30.20 -1.77 27.93
C ILE A 125 -31.47 -1.35 28.67
N ASN A 126 -32.19 -2.28 29.29
CA ASN A 126 -33.43 -1.96 30.00
C ASN A 126 -33.21 -1.07 31.24
N TYR A 127 -32.09 -1.25 31.95
CA TYR A 127 -31.73 -0.42 33.10
C TYR A 127 -31.26 0.97 32.69
N ASN A 128 -30.63 1.09 31.52
CA ASN A 128 -30.10 2.35 30.98
C ASN A 128 -31.06 3.05 30.00
N ASN A 129 -32.33 2.63 29.93
CA ASN A 129 -33.37 3.31 29.16
C ASN A 129 -33.74 4.64 29.84
N SER A 130 -32.83 5.61 29.79
CA SER A 130 -33.21 7.01 29.77
C SER A 130 -33.83 7.25 28.40
N THR A 131 -35.12 7.57 28.37
CA THR A 131 -35.83 8.01 27.16
C THR A 131 -35.26 9.35 26.72
N SER A 132 -34.09 9.32 26.10
CA SER A 132 -33.65 10.37 25.22
C SER A 132 -34.21 10.00 23.86
N ASP A 133 -35.03 10.88 23.28
CA ASP A 133 -35.38 10.83 21.87
C ASP A 133 -34.08 10.93 21.05
N THR A 134 -33.37 9.82 20.91
CA THR A 134 -32.30 9.68 19.93
C THR A 134 -32.98 9.50 18.59
N SER A 135 -33.48 10.60 18.02
CA SER A 135 -33.80 10.58 16.59
C SER A 135 -32.50 10.28 15.87
N LEU A 136 -32.54 9.35 14.92
CA LEU A 136 -31.37 9.01 14.10
C LEU A 136 -30.84 10.24 13.34
N ASP A 137 -31.69 11.26 13.17
CA ASP A 137 -31.34 12.54 12.56
C ASP A 137 -30.30 13.31 13.41
N GLN A 138 -30.39 13.29 14.74
CA GLN A 138 -29.39 13.95 15.60
C GLN A 138 -28.04 13.23 15.61
N LEU A 139 -28.06 11.90 15.49
CA LEU A 139 -26.83 11.10 15.38
C LEU A 139 -26.14 11.36 14.04
N ALA A 140 -26.91 11.41 12.95
CA ALA A 140 -26.36 11.69 11.62
C ALA A 140 -25.68 13.07 11.57
N SER A 141 -26.27 14.10 12.17
CA SER A 141 -25.65 15.43 12.22
C SER A 141 -24.36 15.47 13.05
N ALA A 142 -24.34 14.82 14.22
CA ALA A 142 -23.15 14.78 15.09
C ALA A 142 -21.99 13.99 14.45
N ASP A 143 -22.30 12.89 13.76
CA ASP A 143 -21.29 12.09 13.06
C ASP A 143 -20.68 12.88 11.88
N ILE A 144 -21.49 13.64 11.13
CA ILE A 144 -21.01 14.48 10.03
C ILE A 144 -20.08 15.58 10.56
N GLU A 145 -20.44 16.24 11.66
CA GLU A 145 -19.60 17.24 12.32
C GLU A 145 -18.26 16.62 12.77
N GLU A 146 -18.29 15.45 13.40
CA GLU A 146 -17.08 14.72 13.80
C GLU A 146 -16.21 14.32 12.59
N TRP A 147 -16.81 13.95 11.46
CA TRP A 147 -16.07 13.59 10.24
C TRP A 147 -15.40 14.80 9.59
N ILE A 148 -16.03 15.98 9.64
CA ILE A 148 -15.44 17.23 9.17
C ILE A 148 -14.30 17.67 10.11
N ASP A 149 -14.53 17.64 11.42
CA ASP A 149 -13.53 18.06 12.43
C ASP A 149 -12.28 17.17 12.43
N ASN A 150 -12.45 15.87 12.16
CA ASN A 150 -11.34 14.93 12.06
C ASN A 150 -10.72 14.82 10.66
N ASP A 151 -11.09 15.71 9.73
CA ASP A 151 -10.58 15.74 8.34
C ASP A 151 -10.77 14.39 7.61
N LEU A 152 -11.84 13.66 7.95
CA LEU A 152 -12.20 12.38 7.34
C LEU A 152 -12.98 12.58 6.04
N ILE A 153 -13.59 13.75 5.86
CA ILE A 153 -14.22 14.21 4.62
C ILE A 153 -13.44 15.43 4.14
N ALA A 154 -12.53 15.21 3.20
CA ALA A 154 -11.85 16.29 2.49
C ALA A 154 -12.67 16.62 1.25
N PHE A 155 -13.38 17.76 1.27
CA PHE A 155 -14.10 18.25 0.09
C PHE A 155 -13.12 18.91 -0.87
N ASP A 156 -12.72 18.20 -1.93
CA ASP A 156 -12.00 18.82 -3.04
C ASP A 156 -13.00 19.52 -3.97
N THR A 157 -12.66 20.73 -4.44
CA THR A 157 -13.48 21.50 -5.39
C THR A 157 -13.74 20.70 -6.66
N TYR A 158 -12.77 19.88 -7.08
CA TYR A 158 -12.92 19.01 -8.23
C TYR A 158 -13.93 17.88 -7.99
N GLU A 159 -13.97 17.29 -6.78
CA GLU A 159 -14.96 16.25 -6.42
C GLU A 159 -16.37 16.83 -6.33
N ILE A 160 -16.52 18.06 -5.83
CA ILE A 160 -17.82 18.76 -5.80
C ILE A 160 -18.30 19.02 -7.24
N THR A 161 -17.40 19.42 -8.14
CA THR A 161 -17.71 19.72 -9.54
C THR A 161 -18.15 18.46 -10.31
N ASP A 162 -17.61 17.29 -9.95
CA ASP A 162 -17.94 16.00 -10.56
C ASP A 162 -19.35 15.51 -10.15
N VAL A 163 -19.80 15.84 -8.93
CA VAL A 163 -21.13 15.49 -8.42
C VAL A 163 -22.21 16.45 -8.93
N PHE A 164 -21.86 17.72 -9.14
CA PHE A 164 -22.77 18.78 -9.58
C PHE A 164 -22.41 19.27 -11.00
N GLU A 165 -22.21 18.33 -11.93
CA GLU A 165 -21.77 18.59 -13.31
C GLU A 165 -22.70 19.55 -14.09
N ASP A 166 -24.00 19.57 -13.74
CA ASP A 166 -25.03 20.38 -14.41
C ASP A 166 -25.18 21.80 -13.83
N ILE A 167 -24.44 22.17 -12.78
CA ILE A 167 -24.50 23.51 -12.17
C ILE A 167 -23.46 24.40 -12.85
N GLU A 168 -23.89 25.16 -13.85
CA GLU A 168 -23.06 26.18 -14.49
C GLU A 168 -22.91 27.37 -13.53
N LEU A 169 -21.73 27.52 -12.92
CA LEU A 169 -21.43 28.64 -12.03
C LEU A 169 -21.39 29.94 -12.84
N GLU A 170 -22.51 30.67 -12.87
CA GLU A 170 -22.51 32.05 -13.38
C GLU A 170 -21.55 32.88 -12.53
N SER A 171 -20.67 33.66 -13.18
CA SER A 171 -19.78 34.59 -12.48
C SER A 171 -20.60 35.67 -11.79
N GLN A 172 -20.98 35.42 -10.53
CA GLN A 172 -21.63 36.40 -9.67
C GLN A 172 -20.61 37.50 -9.30
N PRO A 173 -21.07 38.74 -9.05
CA PRO A 173 -20.19 39.79 -8.55
C PRO A 173 -19.51 39.32 -7.26
N ILE A 174 -18.22 39.62 -7.11
CA ILE A 174 -17.48 39.38 -5.88
C ILE A 174 -18.08 40.34 -4.84
N PHE A 175 -18.84 39.79 -3.90
CA PHE A 175 -19.38 40.55 -2.77
C PHE A 175 -18.29 40.76 -1.74
N GLU A 176 -18.24 41.96 -1.15
CA GLU A 176 -17.41 42.21 0.04
C GLU A 176 -18.01 41.46 1.24
N ASP A 177 -17.17 41.00 2.17
CA ASP A 177 -17.57 40.14 3.29
C ASP A 177 -18.75 40.71 4.09
N ASP A 178 -18.82 42.04 4.23
CA ASP A 178 -19.88 42.74 4.95
C ASP A 178 -21.25 42.60 4.25
N GLU A 179 -21.27 42.61 2.91
CA GLU A 179 -22.49 42.45 2.11
C GLU A 179 -23.02 41.01 2.16
N ILE A 180 -22.11 40.03 2.23
CA ILE A 180 -22.45 38.60 2.37
C ILE A 180 -23.10 38.36 3.73
N ILE A 181 -22.55 38.93 4.79
CA ILE A 181 -23.10 38.78 6.14
C ILE A 181 -24.49 39.42 6.25
N GLU A 182 -24.70 40.58 5.62
CA GLU A 182 -26.02 41.22 5.58
C GLU A 182 -27.04 40.39 4.79
N PHE A 183 -26.64 39.85 3.63
CA PHE A 183 -27.47 38.96 2.83
C PHE A 183 -27.87 37.68 3.58
N LEU A 184 -26.91 37.01 4.25
CA LEU A 184 -27.17 35.78 5.00
C LEU A 184 -28.05 35.99 6.22
N ASN A 185 -27.91 37.13 6.91
CA ASN A 185 -28.78 37.45 8.04
C ASN A 185 -30.19 37.90 7.59
N GLY A 186 -30.31 38.48 6.41
CA GLY A 186 -31.57 38.95 5.83
C GLY A 186 -32.35 37.86 5.09
N THR A 187 -31.72 36.74 4.76
CA THR A 187 -32.31 35.67 3.96
C THR A 187 -32.69 34.49 4.85
N ASP A 188 -33.97 34.12 4.78
CA ASP A 188 -34.46 32.91 5.45
C ASP A 188 -34.03 31.67 4.65
N ILE A 189 -32.94 31.07 5.11
CA ILE A 189 -32.23 29.96 4.46
C ILE A 189 -33.13 28.72 4.29
N GLU A 190 -34.16 28.57 5.15
CA GLU A 190 -35.11 27.46 5.06
C GLU A 190 -35.99 27.53 3.80
N ASN A 191 -36.29 28.75 3.32
CA ASN A 191 -37.10 28.92 2.11
C ASN A 191 -36.30 28.62 0.83
N LEU A 192 -34.98 28.78 0.84
CA LEU A 192 -34.11 28.49 -0.31
C LEU A 192 -33.96 26.98 -0.60
N ILE A 193 -34.12 26.15 0.42
CA ILE A 193 -34.04 24.68 0.30
C ILE A 193 -35.31 24.11 -0.33
N LEU A 194 -36.44 24.84 -0.28
CA LEU A 194 -37.74 24.39 -0.77
C LEU A 194 -38.02 24.79 -2.24
N GLU A 195 -37.19 25.64 -2.85
CA GLU A 195 -37.39 26.16 -4.21
C GLU A 195 -36.58 25.42 -5.30
N ASN A 196 -35.83 24.38 -4.94
CA ASN A 196 -35.17 23.45 -5.88
C ASN A 196 -35.64 22.01 -5.72
#